data_AF-A0AAU3T2R2-F1
#
_entry.id   AF-A0AAU3T2R2-F1
#
_cell.length_a   1.000
_cell.length_b   1.000
_cell.length_c   1.000
_cell.angle_alpha   90.00
_cell.angle_beta   90.00
_cell.angle_gamma   90.00
#
_symmetry.space_group_name_H-M   'P 1'
#
loop_
_entity.id
_entity.type
_entity.pdbx_description
1 polymer ?
#
loop_
_entity_poly.entity_id
_entity_poly.type
_entity_poly.pdbx_seq_one_letter_code
_entity_poly.pdbx_strand_id
1 'polypeptide(L)'
;MCATPFITDNPRDRHCSPRCGKRADKDKRRALERNAFVAPVNRAQVYERDHWTCQLCREPVMRHEVVPHPQAPTLDHIVPLSRGGTHEPANVQLAHYRCNSIKSDGDWPHASAALSGDRRPPWPPLPLPGFSRIGAV
;
A
#
# COMPACT_ATOMS: atom_id res chain seq x y z
N MET A 1 0.00 -2.65 14.77
CA MET A 1 0.91 -2.90 13.61
C MET A 1 2.20 -2.11 13.87
N CYS A 2 3.37 -2.45 13.30
CA CYS A 2 4.55 -1.58 13.48
C CYS A 2 4.34 -0.30 12.65
N ALA A 3 3.73 0.69 13.29
CA ALA A 3 3.49 2.02 12.77
C ALA A 3 4.67 2.95 13.02
N THR A 4 5.69 2.46 13.72
CA THR A 4 6.98 3.10 13.86
C THR A 4 7.85 2.76 12.66
N PRO A 5 8.62 3.72 12.14
CA PRO A 5 9.67 3.43 11.16
C PRO A 5 10.58 2.32 11.73
N PHE A 6 10.84 1.32 10.89
CA PHE A 6 11.73 0.24 11.26
C PHE A 6 13.18 0.74 11.16
N ILE A 7 13.82 0.93 12.30
CA ILE A 7 15.25 1.25 12.41
C ILE A 7 15.96 -0.05 12.83
N THR A 8 16.98 -0.45 12.06
CA THR A 8 17.82 -1.61 12.32
C THR A 8 19.25 -1.28 11.91
N ASP A 9 20.21 -1.77 12.69
CA ASP A 9 21.64 -1.66 12.38
C ASP A 9 22.10 -2.76 11.40
N ASN A 10 21.25 -3.76 11.13
CA ASN A 10 21.55 -4.85 10.23
C ASN A 10 20.91 -4.62 8.84
N PRO A 11 21.71 -4.41 7.78
CA PRO A 11 21.19 -4.12 6.44
C PRO A 11 20.45 -5.30 5.79
N ARG A 12 20.54 -6.51 6.37
CA ARG A 12 19.82 -7.70 5.90
C ARG A 12 18.38 -7.75 6.41
N ASP A 13 18.06 -7.04 7.48
CA ASP A 13 16.71 -7.07 8.02
C ASP A 13 15.77 -6.29 7.11
N ARG A 14 14.75 -7.00 6.60
CA ARG A 14 13.74 -6.41 5.71
C ARG A 14 12.46 -6.00 6.43
N HIS A 15 12.29 -6.42 7.68
CA HIS A 15 11.04 -6.28 8.41
C HIS A 15 11.26 -6.02 9.90
N CYS A 16 10.38 -5.22 10.50
CA CYS A 16 10.43 -4.83 11.92
C CYS A 16 10.28 -5.98 12.92
N SER A 17 9.75 -7.14 12.49
CA SER A 17 9.50 -8.31 13.34
C SER A 17 9.17 -9.53 12.47
N PRO A 18 9.31 -10.76 13.00
CA PRO A 18 8.87 -11.98 12.31
C PRO A 18 7.41 -11.93 11.87
N ARG A 19 6.53 -11.28 12.65
CA ARG A 19 5.12 -11.12 12.32
C ARG A 19 4.91 -10.25 11.07
N CYS A 20 5.74 -9.22 10.88
CA CYS A 20 5.67 -8.37 9.69
C CYS A 20 6.29 -9.04 8.47
N GLY A 21 7.33 -9.87 8.65
CA GLY A 21 7.84 -10.76 7.59
C GLY A 21 6.78 -11.74 7.10
N LYS A 22 6.14 -12.51 8.00
CA LYS A 22 5.05 -13.43 7.65
C LYS A 22 3.90 -12.75 6.89
N ARG A 23 3.63 -11.48 7.20
CA ARG A 23 2.58 -10.70 6.51
C ARG A 23 3.02 -10.30 5.10
N ALA A 24 4.28 -9.88 4.93
CA ALA A 24 4.86 -9.63 3.61
C ALA A 24 4.90 -10.90 2.76
N ASP A 25 5.27 -12.05 3.34
CA ASP A 25 5.26 -13.35 2.67
C ASP A 25 3.85 -13.73 2.21
N LYS A 26 2.83 -13.46 3.04
CA LYS A 26 1.42 -13.68 2.68
C LYS A 26 1.00 -12.80 1.49
N ASP A 27 1.38 -11.52 1.49
CA ASP A 27 1.05 -10.59 0.41
C ASP A 27 1.77 -10.99 -0.89
N LYS A 28 3.06 -11.37 -0.80
CA LYS A 28 3.85 -11.92 -1.91
C LYS A 28 3.24 -13.21 -2.46
N ARG A 29 2.91 -14.17 -1.60
CA ARG A 29 2.30 -15.44 -1.99
C ARG A 29 1.00 -15.22 -2.76
N ARG A 30 0.13 -14.32 -2.28
CA ARG A 30 -1.12 -13.95 -2.97
C ARG A 30 -0.88 -13.36 -4.36
N ALA A 31 0.17 -12.55 -4.52
CA ALA A 31 0.54 -11.99 -5.82
C ALA A 31 1.06 -13.07 -6.79
N LEU A 32 1.92 -13.97 -6.29
CA LEU A 32 2.44 -15.10 -7.09
C LEU A 32 1.35 -16.09 -7.48
N GLU A 33 0.40 -16.41 -6.58
CA GLU A 33 -0.77 -17.25 -6.88
C GLU A 33 -1.64 -16.66 -8.01
N ARG A 34 -1.53 -15.36 -8.28
CA ARG A 34 -2.23 -14.64 -9.36
C ARG A 34 -1.33 -14.33 -10.55
N ASN A 35 -0.11 -14.89 -10.58
CA ASN A 35 0.90 -14.65 -11.61
C ASN A 35 1.22 -13.15 -11.83
N ALA A 36 1.08 -12.35 -10.77
CA ALA A 36 1.34 -10.92 -10.82
C ALA A 36 2.83 -10.63 -10.62
N PHE A 37 3.31 -9.54 -11.23
CA PHE A 37 4.65 -9.01 -10.94
C PHE A 37 4.78 -8.66 -9.45
N VAL A 38 5.90 -9.03 -8.83
CA VAL A 38 6.17 -8.80 -7.41
C VAL A 38 7.48 -8.05 -7.26
N ALA A 39 7.40 -6.82 -6.76
CA ALA A 39 8.55 -6.07 -6.28
C ALA A 39 8.57 -6.03 -4.74
N PRO A 40 9.73 -5.76 -4.10
CA PRO A 40 9.79 -5.54 -2.67
C PRO A 40 8.93 -4.34 -2.25
N VAL A 41 7.99 -4.57 -1.33
CA VAL A 41 7.13 -3.51 -0.76
C VAL A 41 7.39 -3.39 0.74
N ASN A 42 7.79 -2.20 1.17
CA ASN A 42 7.86 -1.86 2.58
C ASN A 42 6.59 -1.10 3.00
N ARG A 43 5.76 -1.73 3.85
CA ARG A 43 4.49 -1.15 4.31
C ARG A 43 4.68 0.17 5.05
N ALA A 44 5.73 0.29 5.87
CA ALA A 44 5.97 1.51 6.64
C ALA A 44 6.26 2.69 5.71
N GLN A 45 7.07 2.47 4.66
CA GLN A 45 7.34 3.50 3.66
C GLN A 45 6.06 3.90 2.90
N VAL A 46 5.20 2.94 2.54
CA VAL A 46 3.92 3.23 1.90
C VAL A 46 2.99 4.02 2.83
N TYR A 47 2.91 3.66 4.11
CA TYR A 47 2.03 4.34 5.06
C TYR A 47 2.50 5.76 5.38
N GLU A 48 3.82 5.96 5.44
CA GLU A 48 4.42 7.28 5.62
C GLU A 48 4.26 8.16 4.38
N ARG A 49 4.49 7.60 3.18
CA ARG A 49 4.24 8.25 1.88
C ARG A 49 2.80 8.77 1.79
N ASP A 50 1.85 7.96 2.25
CA ASP A 50 0.42 8.29 2.20
C ASP A 50 -0.03 9.13 3.41
N HIS A 51 0.90 9.66 4.22
CA HIS A 51 0.67 10.50 5.39
C HIS A 51 -0.38 9.92 6.36
N TRP A 52 -0.39 8.59 6.51
CA TRP A 52 -1.37 7.90 7.36
C TRP A 52 -2.83 8.23 6.99
N THR A 53 -3.09 8.56 5.72
CA THR A 53 -4.40 8.89 5.18
C THR A 53 -4.86 7.80 4.22
N CYS A 54 -6.09 7.34 4.39
CA CYS A 54 -6.71 6.36 3.51
C CYS A 54 -6.86 6.96 2.11
N GLN A 55 -6.28 6.33 1.09
CA GLN A 55 -6.36 6.84 -0.28
C GLN A 55 -7.73 6.58 -0.96
N LEU A 56 -8.57 5.74 -0.35
CA LEU A 56 -9.93 5.46 -0.84
C LEU A 56 -10.96 6.50 -0.39
N CYS A 57 -10.98 6.85 0.90
CA CYS A 57 -11.95 7.80 1.48
C CYS A 57 -11.35 9.13 1.94
N ARG A 58 -10.01 9.29 1.88
CA ARG A 58 -9.27 10.51 2.27
C ARG A 58 -9.33 10.89 3.75
N GLU A 59 -9.78 9.98 4.60
CA GLU A 59 -9.77 10.16 6.06
C GLU A 59 -8.51 9.54 6.71
N PRO A 60 -8.07 10.07 7.86
CA PRO A 60 -6.94 9.52 8.60
C PRO A 60 -7.20 8.08 9.06
N VAL A 61 -6.15 7.25 9.08
CA VAL A 61 -6.21 5.89 9.62
C VAL A 61 -5.73 5.85 11.07
N MET A 62 -6.25 4.92 11.86
CA MET A 62 -5.77 4.72 13.22
C MET A 62 -4.52 3.83 13.23
N ARG A 63 -3.35 4.45 13.32
CA ARG A 63 -2.03 3.80 13.15
C ARG A 63 -1.82 2.56 14.03
N HIS A 64 -2.34 2.61 15.25
CA HIS A 64 -2.16 1.58 16.28
C HIS A 64 -3.17 0.44 16.17
N GLU A 65 -4.29 0.66 15.49
CA GLU A 65 -5.35 -0.33 15.35
C GLU A 65 -4.95 -1.52 14.49
N VAL A 66 -5.59 -2.66 14.75
CA VAL A 66 -5.31 -3.91 14.06
C VAL A 66 -6.58 -4.48 13.44
N VAL A 67 -6.44 -5.09 12.25
CA VAL A 67 -7.51 -5.86 11.63
C VAL A 67 -8.02 -6.90 12.64
N PRO A 68 -9.34 -7.01 12.88
CA PRO A 68 -10.44 -6.54 12.04
C PRO A 68 -11.02 -5.14 12.37
N HIS A 69 -10.33 -4.29 13.14
CA HIS A 69 -10.82 -2.95 13.43
C HIS A 69 -11.06 -2.15 12.12
N PRO A 70 -12.22 -1.49 11.94
CA PRO A 70 -12.62 -0.89 10.67
C PRO A 70 -11.69 0.23 10.20
N GLN A 71 -11.06 0.95 11.13
CA GLN A 71 -10.10 2.03 10.83
C GLN A 71 -8.63 1.57 10.84
N ALA A 72 -8.37 0.25 10.96
CA ALA A 72 -7.02 -0.26 10.95
C ALA A 72 -6.35 -0.03 9.58
N PRO A 73 -5.06 0.33 9.54
CA PRO A 73 -4.31 0.49 8.30
C PRO A 73 -4.11 -0.85 7.59
N THR A 74 -4.38 -0.88 6.30
CA THR A 74 -4.15 -2.01 5.41
C THR A 74 -3.46 -1.57 4.14
N LEU A 75 -2.86 -2.54 3.44
CA LEU A 75 -2.25 -2.31 2.14
C LEU A 75 -3.30 -2.69 1.09
N ASP A 76 -3.72 -1.72 0.28
CA ASP A 76 -4.68 -1.89 -0.81
C ASP A 76 -3.92 -1.84 -2.15
N HIS A 77 -4.32 -2.69 -3.08
CA HIS A 77 -3.79 -2.66 -4.44
C HIS A 77 -4.70 -1.78 -5.29
N ILE A 78 -4.16 -0.71 -5.88
CA ILE A 78 -4.92 0.26 -6.68
C ILE A 78 -5.67 -0.49 -7.78
N VAL A 79 -4.93 -1.20 -8.62
CA VAL A 79 -5.47 -2.22 -9.50
C VAL A 79 -5.44 -3.57 -8.76
N PRO A 80 -6.58 -4.23 -8.52
CA PRO A 80 -6.62 -5.52 -7.88
C PRO A 80 -5.77 -6.56 -8.63
N LEU A 81 -5.10 -7.45 -7.88
CA LEU A 81 -4.33 -8.56 -8.47
C LEU A 81 -5.19 -9.45 -9.38
N SER A 82 -6.48 -9.62 -9.06
CA SER A 82 -7.44 -10.38 -9.87
C SER A 82 -7.72 -9.75 -11.24
N ARG A 83 -7.43 -8.45 -11.41
CA ARG A 83 -7.61 -7.69 -12.65
C ARG A 83 -6.26 -7.41 -13.35
N GLY A 84 -5.22 -8.17 -13.02
CA GLY A 84 -3.89 -8.02 -13.61
C GLY A 84 -3.02 -6.94 -12.97
N GLY A 85 -3.39 -6.44 -11.78
CA GLY A 85 -2.55 -5.52 -11.02
C GLY A 85 -1.26 -6.18 -10.51
N THR A 86 -0.24 -5.36 -10.25
CA THR A 86 1.08 -5.77 -9.75
C THR A 86 1.19 -5.62 -8.23
N HIS A 87 2.07 -6.36 -7.58
CA HIS A 87 2.44 -6.12 -6.19
C HIS A 87 3.76 -5.36 -6.11
N GLU A 88 3.67 -4.04 -6.26
CA GLU A 88 4.81 -3.14 -6.22
C GLU A 88 4.45 -1.82 -5.54
N PRO A 89 5.42 -1.03 -5.04
CA PRO A 89 5.14 0.23 -4.36
C PRO A 89 4.26 1.20 -5.16
N ALA A 90 4.32 1.15 -6.49
CA ALA A 90 3.53 1.99 -7.39
C ALA A 90 2.05 1.58 -7.48
N ASN A 91 1.72 0.29 -7.30
CA ASN A 91 0.34 -0.22 -7.34
C ASN A 91 -0.23 -0.52 -5.96
N VAL A 92 0.46 -0.15 -4.88
CA VAL A 92 -0.05 -0.30 -3.50
C VAL A 92 -0.21 1.04 -2.80
N GLN A 93 -1.22 1.14 -1.96
CA GLN A 93 -1.56 2.33 -1.17
C GLN A 93 -2.09 1.96 0.21
N LEU A 94 -2.10 2.93 1.12
CA LEU A 94 -2.72 2.84 2.42
C LEU A 94 -4.25 2.98 2.30
N ALA A 95 -4.98 2.03 2.88
CA ALA A 95 -6.42 2.11 3.03
C ALA A 95 -6.87 1.60 4.41
N HIS A 96 -8.00 2.07 4.91
CA HIS A 96 -8.67 1.44 6.05
C HIS A 96 -9.06 0.00 5.73
N TYR A 97 -9.10 -0.86 6.75
CA TYR A 97 -9.64 -2.21 6.61
C TYR A 97 -11.07 -2.23 6.07
N ARG A 98 -11.95 -1.32 6.55
CA ARG A 98 -13.33 -1.23 6.06
C ARG A 98 -13.39 -0.84 4.58
N CYS A 99 -12.67 0.19 4.18
CA CYS A 99 -12.71 0.71 2.81
C CYS A 99 -12.13 -0.31 1.83
N ASN A 100 -11.02 -0.94 2.19
CA ASN A 100 -10.40 -2.01 1.40
C ASN A 100 -11.34 -3.22 1.28
N SER A 101 -12.04 -3.58 2.36
CA SER A 101 -13.01 -4.69 2.34
C SER A 101 -14.23 -4.39 1.45
N ILE A 102 -14.73 -3.14 1.47
CA ILE A 102 -15.85 -2.71 0.61
C ILE A 102 -15.41 -2.64 -0.86
N LYS A 103 -14.18 -2.15 -1.13
CA LYS A 103 -13.59 -2.13 -2.47
C LYS A 103 -13.46 -3.53 -3.05
N SER A 104 -12.90 -4.48 -2.30
CA SER A 104 -12.63 -5.84 -2.78
C SER A 104 -11.87 -5.83 -4.12
N ASP A 105 -12.47 -6.41 -5.16
CA ASP A 105 -12.03 -6.46 -6.55
C ASP A 105 -12.79 -5.46 -7.44
N GLY A 106 -13.72 -4.69 -6.86
CA GLY A 106 -14.51 -3.69 -7.55
C GLY A 106 -13.70 -2.47 -7.98
N ASP A 107 -14.26 -1.73 -8.93
CA ASP A 107 -13.82 -0.38 -9.20
C ASP A 107 -14.34 0.49 -8.05
N TRP A 108 -13.45 0.96 -7.17
CA TRP A 108 -13.85 1.92 -6.15
C TRP A 108 -14.00 3.25 -6.87
N PRO A 109 -15.22 3.82 -6.99
CA PRO A 109 -15.35 5.15 -7.53
C PRO A 109 -14.49 6.03 -6.63
N HIS A 110 -13.39 6.56 -7.18
CA HIS A 110 -12.74 7.71 -6.58
C HIS A 110 -13.87 8.65 -6.18
N ALA A 111 -13.94 9.06 -4.91
CA ALA A 111 -14.89 10.08 -4.50
C ALA A 111 -14.83 11.21 -5.52
N SER A 112 -15.81 11.24 -6.42
CA SER A 112 -15.75 12.04 -7.62
C SER A 112 -16.11 13.45 -7.20
N ALA A 113 -15.12 14.32 -7.21
CA ALA A 113 -15.25 15.76 -7.44
C ALA A 113 -16.31 16.53 -6.61
N ALA A 114 -15.86 17.22 -5.55
CA ALA A 114 -16.33 18.55 -5.09
C ALA A 114 -15.62 18.83 -3.75
N LEU A 115 -14.62 19.72 -3.64
CA LEU A 115 -14.85 21.12 -3.27
C LEU A 115 -13.60 22.01 -3.43
N SER A 116 -12.63 21.69 -4.29
CA SER A 116 -11.52 22.61 -4.58
C SER A 116 -10.97 22.29 -5.97
N GLY A 117 -11.06 23.24 -6.90
CA GLY A 117 -10.76 23.07 -8.33
C GLY A 117 -9.30 22.79 -8.72
N ASP A 118 -8.60 21.92 -8.00
CA ASP A 118 -7.35 21.33 -8.46
C ASP A 118 -7.64 19.95 -9.09
N ARG A 119 -7.72 19.94 -10.42
CA ARG A 119 -7.93 18.75 -11.25
C ARG A 119 -6.64 17.94 -11.39
N ARG A 120 -6.09 17.46 -10.28
CA ARG A 120 -4.99 16.48 -10.31
C ARG A 120 -5.45 15.16 -9.68
N PRO A 121 -5.58 14.05 -10.46
CA PRO A 121 -5.46 12.74 -9.83
C PRO A 121 -4.08 12.69 -9.13
N PRO A 122 -3.95 12.20 -7.88
CA PRO A 122 -2.70 12.29 -7.13
C PRO A 122 -1.57 11.37 -7.66
N TRP A 123 -1.69 10.81 -8.85
CA TRP A 123 -0.70 9.93 -9.48
C TRP A 123 -0.38 10.49 -10.88
N PRO A 124 0.90 10.68 -11.26
CA PRO A 124 1.96 9.67 -11.24
C PRO A 124 2.87 9.75 -10.01
N PRO A 125 3.67 8.69 -9.72
CA PRO A 125 4.54 8.64 -8.55
C PRO A 125 5.50 9.82 -8.56
N LEU A 126 5.56 10.57 -7.45
CA LEU A 126 6.80 11.27 -7.11
C LEU A 126 7.91 10.21 -7.18
N PRO A 127 9.01 10.45 -7.91
CA PRO A 127 10.13 9.53 -7.90
C PRO A 127 10.55 9.35 -6.45
N LEU A 128 10.52 8.11 -5.97
CA LEU A 128 11.19 7.79 -4.71
C LEU A 128 12.64 8.29 -4.87
N PRO A 129 13.17 9.12 -3.97
CA PRO A 129 14.57 9.50 -4.06
C PRO A 129 15.42 8.21 -4.00
N GLY A 130 16.08 7.88 -5.12
CA GLY A 130 17.10 6.82 -5.17
C GLY A 130 16.76 5.50 -5.90
N PHE A 131 15.59 5.32 -6.52
CA PHE A 131 15.35 4.12 -7.34
C PHE A 131 15.56 4.42 -8.83
N SER A 132 16.81 4.27 -9.28
CA SER A 132 17.17 4.33 -10.71
C SER A 132 16.45 3.20 -11.45
N ARG A 133 15.70 3.56 -12.50
CA ARG A 133 15.12 2.59 -13.45
C ARG A 133 16.28 1.95 -14.20
N ILE A 134 16.77 0.81 -13.73
CA ILE A 134 17.62 -0.04 -14.57
C ILE A 134 16.73 -0.64 -15.66
N GLY A 135 17.12 -0.31 -16.88
CA GLY A 135 16.33 -0.40 -18.09
C GLY A 135 16.00 -1.83 -18.52
N ALA A 136 14.87 -1.94 -19.20
CA ALA A 136 14.65 -2.97 -20.18
C ALA A 136 15.53 -2.66 -21.41
N VAL A 137 16.42 -3.58 -21.74
CA VAL A 137 16.88 -3.91 -23.10
C VAL A 137 16.94 -5.42 -23.20
#